data_AF-A0A919YF85-F1
#
_entry.id   AF-A0A919YF85-F1
#
_cell.length_a   1.000
_cell.length_b   1.000
_cell.length_c   1.000
_cell.angle_alpha   90.00
_cell.angle_beta   90.00
_cell.angle_gamma   90.00
#
_symmetry.space_group_name_H-M   'P 1'
#
loop_
_entity.id
_entity.type
_entity.pdbx_description
1 polymer ?
#
loop_
_entity_poly.entity_id
_entity_poly.type
_entity_poly.pdbx_seq_one_letter_code
_entity_poly.pdbx_strand_id
1 'polypeptide(L)'
;MRNFTKFLSILFAAVIILSGCSSNNAADSQDRSADEKLALSYVTDYYNGTKKEDRLKFVDENVHPDVQGKLRQWAKLGASEDQKLKEPKVAESVPYEDEDSKGSLVLIQSANDKEMIVMIIDNKVYMGLTPSGNDGDSYSEIRSSFKTAK
;
A
#
# COMPACT_ATOMS: atom_id res chain seq x y z
N MET A 1 8.59 -7.20 38.88
CA MET A 1 7.60 -8.18 38.37
C MET A 1 6.25 -7.50 38.38
N ARG A 2 5.71 -7.18 37.19
CA ARG A 2 4.39 -6.57 37.01
C ARG A 2 3.58 -7.50 36.14
N ASN A 3 2.40 -7.84 36.63
CA ASN A 3 1.59 -8.96 36.19
C ASN A 3 0.98 -8.73 34.81
N PHE A 4 1.26 -9.67 33.90
CA PHE A 4 0.58 -9.88 32.63
C PHE A 4 -0.77 -10.55 32.88
N THR A 5 -1.86 -9.82 32.71
CA THR A 5 -3.21 -10.36 32.46
C THR A 5 -4.04 -9.17 31.94
N LYS A 6 -4.54 -9.14 30.72
CA LYS A 6 -5.64 -9.99 30.22
C LYS A 6 -5.62 -9.99 28.68
N PHE A 7 -5.60 -11.18 28.09
CA PHE A 7 -6.04 -11.41 26.73
C PHE A 7 -7.54 -11.14 26.64
N LEU A 8 -7.96 -10.20 25.78
CA LEU A 8 -9.34 -10.09 25.36
C LEU A 8 -9.43 -10.60 23.93
N SER A 9 -9.83 -11.87 23.82
CA SER A 9 -10.34 -12.46 22.59
C SER A 9 -11.57 -11.71 22.13
N ILE A 10 -11.55 -11.16 20.91
CA ILE A 10 -12.77 -10.95 20.13
C ILE A 10 -12.52 -11.48 18.72
N LEU A 11 -13.06 -12.67 18.52
CA LEU A 11 -13.27 -13.34 17.25
C LEU A 11 -14.49 -12.69 16.58
N PHE A 12 -14.32 -12.00 15.45
CA PHE A 12 -15.42 -11.79 14.50
C PHE A 12 -14.98 -12.27 13.13
N ALA A 13 -15.28 -13.55 12.88
CA ALA A 13 -15.21 -14.14 11.55
C ALA A 13 -16.46 -13.70 10.77
N ALA A 14 -16.31 -12.73 9.88
CA ALA A 14 -17.21 -12.55 8.75
C ALA A 14 -16.51 -13.13 7.51
N VAL A 15 -16.68 -14.44 7.30
CA VAL A 15 -16.24 -15.12 6.08
C VAL A 15 -17.34 -14.91 5.05
N ILE A 16 -17.15 -13.97 4.12
CA ILE A 16 -17.97 -13.90 2.90
C ILE A 16 -17.26 -14.76 1.85
N ILE A 17 -17.75 -15.98 1.65
CA ILE A 17 -17.35 -16.84 0.54
C ILE A 17 -18.13 -16.37 -0.69
N LEU A 18 -17.49 -15.60 -1.58
CA LEU A 18 -18.01 -15.38 -2.93
C LEU A 18 -17.34 -16.40 -3.86
N SER A 19 -17.98 -17.57 -3.97
CA SER A 19 -17.75 -18.49 -5.08
C SER A 19 -18.50 -17.98 -6.30
N GLY A 20 -17.78 -17.52 -7.32
CA GLY A 20 -18.35 -17.13 -8.59
C GLY A 20 -17.30 -17.12 -9.70
N CYS A 21 -17.16 -18.25 -10.39
CA CYS A 21 -16.53 -18.28 -11.70
C CYS A 21 -17.51 -17.69 -12.73
N SER A 22 -17.18 -16.58 -13.38
CA SER A 22 -17.67 -16.29 -14.73
C SER A 22 -16.78 -15.24 -15.39
N SER A 23 -16.16 -15.64 -16.49
CA SER A 23 -15.56 -14.78 -17.51
C SER A 23 -16.44 -13.57 -17.81
N ASN A 24 -15.87 -12.37 -17.72
CA ASN A 24 -15.94 -11.28 -18.71
C ASN A 24 -15.08 -10.10 -18.22
N ASN A 25 -14.32 -9.49 -19.13
CA ASN A 25 -13.46 -8.33 -18.88
C ASN A 25 -14.19 -7.24 -18.08
N ALA A 26 -13.71 -6.94 -16.87
CA ALA A 26 -14.14 -5.82 -16.05
C ALA A 26 -12.93 -5.25 -15.31
N ALA A 27 -12.18 -4.38 -15.99
CA ALA A 27 -11.61 -3.24 -15.28
C ALA A 27 -12.80 -2.42 -14.74
N ASP A 28 -12.71 -1.99 -13.49
CA ASP A 28 -13.64 -1.05 -12.81
C ASP A 28 -15.07 -1.51 -12.48
N SER A 29 -15.25 -2.08 -11.29
CA SER A 29 -16.39 -1.79 -10.40
C SER A 29 -16.14 -2.12 -8.92
N GLN A 30 -14.87 -2.24 -8.52
CA GLN A 30 -14.54 -2.46 -7.12
C GLN A 30 -14.72 -1.12 -6.38
N ASP A 31 -15.75 -1.01 -5.52
CA ASP A 31 -15.91 0.13 -4.62
C ASP A 31 -14.75 0.14 -3.63
N ARG A 32 -13.67 0.84 -4.00
CA ARG A 32 -12.43 0.92 -3.24
C ARG A 32 -12.53 1.98 -2.16
N SER A 33 -11.91 1.71 -1.02
CA SER A 33 -11.74 2.71 0.04
C SER A 33 -10.91 3.90 -0.45
N ALA A 34 -10.98 5.02 0.28
CA ALA A 34 -10.16 6.19 -0.05
C ALA A 34 -8.66 5.87 -0.01
N ASP A 35 -8.22 5.08 0.98
CA ASP A 35 -6.83 4.67 1.14
C ASP A 35 -6.36 3.75 0.00
N GLU A 36 -7.21 2.83 -0.45
CA GLU A 36 -6.91 1.96 -1.60
C GLU A 36 -6.77 2.75 -2.90
N LYS A 37 -7.63 3.76 -3.10
CA LYS A 37 -7.54 4.68 -4.24
C LYS A 37 -6.24 5.49 -4.17
N LEU A 38 -5.92 6.03 -3.01
CA LEU A 38 -4.70 6.81 -2.78
C LEU A 38 -3.42 5.98 -2.97
N ALA A 39 -3.40 4.74 -2.46
CA ALA A 39 -2.31 3.80 -2.65
C ALA A 39 -2.11 3.44 -4.12
N LEU A 40 -3.20 3.22 -4.87
CA LEU A 40 -3.11 2.96 -6.30
C LEU A 40 -2.57 4.19 -7.06
N SER A 41 -3.06 5.39 -6.75
CA SER A 41 -2.54 6.65 -7.31
C SER A 41 -1.07 6.88 -6.96
N TYR A 42 -0.61 6.51 -5.77
CA TYR A 42 0.82 6.55 -5.43
C TYR A 42 1.65 5.69 -6.38
N VAL A 43 1.17 4.49 -6.73
CA VAL A 43 1.89 3.62 -7.66
C VAL A 43 1.82 4.16 -9.09
N THR A 44 0.65 4.59 -9.57
CA THR A 44 0.48 5.01 -10.97
C THR A 44 1.08 6.38 -11.25
N ASP A 45 0.84 7.35 -10.38
CA ASP A 45 1.08 8.77 -10.65
C ASP A 45 2.45 9.21 -10.10
N TYR A 46 2.86 8.63 -8.97
CA TYR A 46 4.15 8.93 -8.34
C TYR A 46 5.24 7.91 -8.70
N TYR A 47 5.07 6.63 -8.37
CA TYR A 47 6.15 5.64 -8.49
C TYR A 47 6.44 5.28 -9.96
N ASN A 48 5.41 4.96 -10.73
CA ASN A 48 5.50 4.70 -12.17
C ASN A 48 5.54 5.97 -13.02
N GLY A 49 5.22 7.12 -12.42
CA GLY A 49 5.12 8.41 -13.10
C GLY A 49 6.40 8.78 -13.86
N THR A 50 6.23 9.27 -15.10
CA THR A 50 7.33 9.60 -16.01
C THR A 50 7.75 11.07 -15.94
N LYS A 51 6.83 11.96 -15.56
CA LYS A 51 7.09 13.40 -15.45
C LYS A 51 7.46 13.76 -14.03
N LYS A 52 8.63 14.38 -13.87
CA LYS A 52 9.15 14.81 -12.56
C LYS A 52 8.19 15.78 -11.87
N GLU A 53 7.59 16.69 -12.63
CA GLU A 53 6.69 17.74 -12.12
C GLU A 53 5.42 17.13 -11.52
N ASP A 54 4.84 16.12 -12.17
CA ASP A 54 3.65 15.42 -11.69
C ASP A 54 3.95 14.66 -10.39
N ARG A 55 5.12 14.02 -10.31
CA ARG A 55 5.57 13.35 -9.07
C ARG A 55 5.78 14.33 -7.93
N LEU A 56 6.40 15.49 -8.20
CA LEU A 56 6.59 16.52 -7.18
C LEU A 56 5.24 17.06 -6.69
N LYS A 57 4.31 17.33 -7.58
CA LYS A 57 2.94 17.74 -7.21
C LYS A 57 2.24 16.67 -6.38
N PHE A 58 2.38 15.39 -6.72
CA PHE A 58 1.83 14.31 -5.92
C PHE A 58 2.37 14.35 -4.48
N VAL A 59 3.67 14.60 -4.29
CA VAL A 59 4.25 14.71 -2.94
C VAL A 59 3.63 15.87 -2.16
N ASP A 60 3.39 17.00 -2.81
CA ASP A 60 2.83 18.20 -2.17
C ASP A 60 1.41 17.98 -1.68
N GLU A 61 0.62 17.27 -2.48
CA GLU A 61 -0.81 17.10 -2.25
C GLU A 61 -1.15 15.88 -1.42
N ASN A 62 -0.39 14.79 -1.54
CA ASN A 62 -0.84 13.44 -1.13
C ASN A 62 0.09 12.72 -0.14
N VAL A 63 1.29 13.26 0.12
CA VAL A 63 2.27 12.63 1.01
C VAL A 63 2.26 13.30 2.38
N HIS A 64 2.41 12.49 3.43
CA HIS A 64 2.42 12.94 4.82
C HIS A 64 3.58 13.94 5.06
N PRO A 65 3.38 15.07 5.77
CA PRO A 65 4.39 16.11 5.93
C PRO A 65 5.77 15.60 6.37
N ASP A 66 5.79 14.66 7.32
CA ASP A 66 7.02 14.12 7.91
C ASP A 66 7.95 13.42 6.91
N VAL A 67 7.39 12.87 5.83
CA VAL A 67 8.15 12.13 4.82
C VAL A 67 8.26 12.87 3.48
N GLN A 68 7.59 14.02 3.31
CA GLN A 68 7.61 14.78 2.06
C GLN A 68 9.04 15.10 1.60
N GLY A 69 9.91 15.51 2.52
CA GLY A 69 11.31 15.83 2.19
C GLY A 69 12.05 14.67 1.53
N LYS A 70 11.90 13.45 2.07
CA LYS A 70 12.49 12.22 1.52
C LYS A 70 11.88 11.90 0.15
N LEU A 71 10.55 11.90 0.05
CA LEU A 71 9.85 11.54 -1.19
C LEU A 71 10.06 12.57 -2.31
N ARG A 72 10.25 13.86 -2.01
CA ARG A 72 10.66 14.86 -3.04
C ARG A 72 12.01 14.53 -3.68
N GLN A 73 12.96 13.96 -2.96
CA GLN A 73 14.24 13.56 -3.55
C GLN A 73 14.05 12.37 -4.50
N TRP A 74 13.27 11.38 -4.08
CA TRP A 74 12.90 10.24 -4.93
C TRP A 74 12.08 10.67 -6.16
N ALA A 75 11.17 11.64 -6.01
CA ALA A 75 10.39 12.22 -7.10
C ALA A 75 11.26 12.82 -8.23
N LYS A 76 12.47 13.30 -7.91
CA LYS A 76 13.40 13.86 -8.91
C LYS A 76 14.07 12.76 -9.73
N LEU A 77 14.35 11.61 -9.11
CA LEU A 77 15.03 10.48 -9.74
C LEU A 77 14.03 9.62 -10.52
N GLY A 78 12.94 9.22 -9.87
CA GLY A 78 12.00 8.25 -10.42
C GLY A 78 12.46 6.80 -10.32
N ALA A 79 11.53 5.88 -10.50
CA ALA A 79 11.83 4.47 -10.67
C ALA A 79 12.33 4.20 -12.11
N SER A 80 13.30 3.30 -12.24
CA SER A 80 13.68 2.75 -13.56
C SER A 80 12.58 1.83 -14.11
N GLU A 81 12.60 1.57 -15.41
CA GLU A 81 11.57 0.73 -16.06
C GLU A 81 11.50 -0.69 -15.47
N ASP A 82 12.65 -1.26 -15.11
CA ASP A 82 12.76 -2.56 -14.45
C ASP A 82 12.30 -2.54 -13.00
N GLN A 83 12.02 -1.37 -12.40
CA GLN A 83 11.45 -1.23 -11.06
C GLN A 83 9.93 -1.07 -11.10
N LYS A 84 9.37 -0.45 -12.14
CA LYS A 84 7.93 -0.17 -12.28
C LYS A 84 7.03 -1.41 -12.16
N LEU A 85 5.83 -1.17 -11.65
CA LEU A 85 4.76 -2.16 -11.51
C LEU A 85 3.87 -2.10 -12.75
N LYS A 86 3.77 -3.19 -13.53
CA LYS A 86 2.90 -3.25 -14.72
C LYS A 86 1.46 -3.57 -14.32
N GLU A 87 0.50 -2.77 -14.77
CA GLU A 87 -0.93 -2.97 -14.48
C GLU A 87 -1.20 -3.18 -12.97
N PRO A 88 -0.80 -2.21 -12.12
CA PRO A 88 -0.92 -2.35 -10.68
C PRO A 88 -2.40 -2.45 -10.27
N LYS A 89 -2.68 -3.35 -9.33
CA LYS A 89 -4.01 -3.55 -8.73
C LYS A 89 -3.89 -3.70 -7.22
N VAL A 90 -4.90 -3.20 -6.52
CA VAL A 90 -5.07 -3.49 -5.09
C VAL A 90 -5.40 -4.96 -4.92
N ALA A 91 -4.59 -5.68 -4.16
CA ALA A 91 -4.81 -7.08 -3.82
C ALA A 91 -5.57 -7.24 -2.50
N GLU A 92 -5.19 -6.45 -1.49
CA GLU A 92 -5.77 -6.49 -0.15
C GLU A 92 -5.39 -5.21 0.61
N SER A 93 -6.20 -4.84 1.60
CA SER A 93 -5.87 -3.80 2.57
C SER A 93 -6.15 -4.31 3.99
N VAL A 94 -5.32 -3.89 4.95
CA VAL A 94 -5.48 -4.20 6.37
C VAL A 94 -5.35 -2.93 7.20
N PRO A 95 -6.06 -2.80 8.33
CA PRO A 95 -5.92 -1.65 9.20
C PRO A 95 -4.51 -1.56 9.79
N TYR A 96 -4.05 -0.34 9.99
CA TYR A 96 -2.81 -0.01 10.68
C TYR A 96 -3.11 0.88 11.89
N GLU A 97 -2.55 0.54 13.03
CA GLU A 97 -2.64 1.32 14.26
C GLU A 97 -1.36 1.14 15.06
N ASP A 98 -0.74 2.25 15.47
CA ASP A 98 0.27 2.29 16.51
C ASP A 98 -0.17 3.26 17.63
N GLU A 99 0.73 3.60 18.55
CA GLU A 99 0.38 4.44 19.72
C GLU A 99 -0.15 5.83 19.32
N ASP A 100 0.31 6.39 18.20
CA ASP A 100 0.07 7.79 17.82
C ASP A 100 -0.63 7.93 16.45
N SER A 101 -0.68 6.87 15.65
CA SER A 101 -1.08 6.91 14.24
C SER A 101 -2.09 5.82 13.89
N LYS A 102 -3.02 6.16 12.98
CA LYS A 102 -3.99 5.22 12.40
C LYS A 102 -4.05 5.36 10.89
N GLY A 103 -4.35 4.25 10.23
CA GLY A 103 -4.60 4.24 8.80
C GLY A 103 -4.66 2.82 8.25
N SER A 104 -4.01 2.62 7.10
CA SER A 104 -4.11 1.36 6.36
C SER A 104 -2.77 0.95 5.75
N LEU A 105 -2.54 -0.35 5.69
CA LEU A 105 -1.54 -0.96 4.83
C LEU A 105 -2.25 -1.53 3.61
N VAL A 106 -1.86 -1.10 2.42
CA VAL A 106 -2.48 -1.53 1.16
C VAL A 106 -1.45 -2.31 0.34
N LEU A 107 -1.75 -3.57 0.04
CA LEU A 107 -0.94 -4.39 -0.84
C LEU A 107 -1.35 -4.16 -2.29
N ILE A 108 -0.39 -3.75 -3.10
CA ILE A 108 -0.49 -3.61 -4.55
C ILE A 108 0.30 -4.76 -5.20
N GLN A 109 -0.34 -5.45 -6.13
CA GLN A 109 0.30 -6.46 -6.98
C GLN A 109 0.26 -6.01 -8.44
N SER A 110 1.18 -6.53 -9.24
CA SER A 110 1.32 -6.18 -10.65
C SER A 110 1.38 -7.42 -11.53
N ALA A 111 1.10 -7.26 -12.83
CA ALA A 111 1.13 -8.34 -13.82
C ALA A 111 2.53 -8.90 -14.10
N ASN A 112 3.59 -8.23 -13.63
CA ASN A 112 4.98 -8.69 -13.72
C ASN A 112 5.50 -9.28 -12.39
N ASP A 113 4.61 -9.88 -11.60
CA ASP A 113 4.89 -10.57 -10.34
C ASP A 113 5.65 -9.73 -9.31
N LYS A 114 5.45 -8.41 -9.35
CA LYS A 114 5.97 -7.51 -8.32
C LYS A 114 4.85 -7.10 -7.38
N GLU A 115 5.28 -6.70 -6.20
CA GLU A 115 4.39 -6.20 -5.16
C GLU A 115 5.00 -4.98 -4.47
N MET A 116 4.11 -4.15 -3.94
CA MET A 116 4.42 -3.02 -3.10
C MET A 116 3.38 -2.92 -2.01
N ILE A 117 3.82 -2.66 -0.79
CA ILE A 117 2.91 -2.28 0.31
C ILE A 117 2.98 -0.77 0.44
N VAL A 118 1.82 -0.11 0.38
CA VAL A 118 1.71 1.34 0.60
C VAL A 118 1.07 1.57 1.96
N MET A 119 1.78 2.30 2.81
CA MET A 119 1.30 2.72 4.12
C MET A 119 0.62 4.08 3.98
N ILE A 120 -0.65 4.15 4.40
CA ILE A 120 -1.45 5.36 4.48
C ILE A 120 -1.69 5.70 5.95
N ILE A 121 -1.35 6.92 6.36
CA ILE A 121 -1.59 7.47 7.70
C ILE A 121 -2.25 8.83 7.53
N ASP A 122 -3.29 9.13 8.30
CA ASP A 122 -4.04 10.39 8.23
C ASP A 122 -4.51 10.77 6.82
N ASN A 123 -4.93 9.77 6.05
CA ASN A 123 -5.33 9.89 4.63
C ASN A 123 -4.21 10.44 3.72
N LYS A 124 -2.94 10.21 4.08
CA LYS A 124 -1.75 10.58 3.30
C LYS A 124 -0.82 9.39 3.16
N VAL A 125 -0.10 9.35 2.04
CA VAL A 125 0.96 8.35 1.83
C VAL A 125 2.11 8.63 2.78
N TYR A 126 2.47 7.63 3.58
CA TYR A 126 3.64 7.68 4.45
C TYR A 126 4.86 7.02 3.80
N MET A 127 4.70 5.83 3.22
CA MET A 127 5.76 5.18 2.44
C MET A 127 5.25 4.08 1.52
N GLY A 128 6.04 3.74 0.51
CA GLY A 128 5.91 2.51 -0.25
C GLY A 128 7.09 1.58 0.02
N LEU A 129 6.81 0.31 0.31
CA LEU A 129 7.78 -0.73 0.62
C LEU A 129 7.79 -1.75 -0.51
N THR A 130 8.98 -2.11 -1.01
CA THR A 130 9.16 -3.18 -2.00
C THR A 130 10.05 -4.28 -1.41
N PRO A 131 9.91 -5.54 -1.87
CA PRO A 131 10.74 -6.65 -1.37
C PRO A 131 12.25 -6.41 -1.48
N SER A 132 12.67 -5.68 -2.52
CA SER A 132 14.08 -5.41 -2.84
C SER A 132 14.55 -4.00 -2.44
N GLY A 133 13.74 -3.26 -1.68
CA GLY A 133 14.10 -1.92 -1.21
C GLY A 133 15.06 -1.94 -0.01
N ASN A 134 15.54 -0.75 0.39
CA ASN A 134 16.37 -0.59 1.59
C ASN A 134 15.67 -1.04 2.90
N ASP A 135 14.34 -1.16 2.85
CA ASP A 135 13.47 -1.54 3.97
C ASP A 135 12.91 -2.97 3.77
N GLY A 136 13.65 -3.86 3.09
CA GLY A 136 13.20 -5.21 2.72
C GLY A 136 12.87 -6.15 3.89
N ASP A 137 13.51 -5.96 5.05
CA ASP A 137 13.17 -6.70 6.27
C ASP A 137 11.79 -6.27 6.80
N SER A 138 11.55 -4.96 6.86
CA SER A 138 10.24 -4.40 7.21
C SER A 138 9.16 -4.81 6.21
N TYR A 139 9.51 -4.92 4.92
CA TYR A 139 8.59 -5.43 3.91
C TYR A 139 8.08 -6.83 4.25
N SER A 140 8.99 -7.76 4.53
CA SER A 140 8.64 -9.17 4.77
C SER A 140 7.78 -9.34 6.02
N GLU A 141 8.10 -8.60 7.09
CA GLU A 141 7.31 -8.57 8.32
C GLU A 141 5.89 -8.06 8.04
N ILE A 142 5.76 -6.89 7.39
CA ILE A 142 4.46 -6.29 7.11
C ILE A 142 3.66 -7.14 6.12
N ARG A 143 4.31 -7.73 5.12
CA ARG A 143 3.68 -8.60 4.10
C ARG A 143 2.97 -9.79 4.73
N SER A 144 3.44 -10.28 5.89
CA SER A 144 2.84 -11.40 6.61
C SER A 144 1.45 -11.11 7.20
N SER A 145 1.08 -9.83 7.32
CA SER A 145 -0.26 -9.42 7.82
C SER A 145 -1.39 -9.63 6.81
N PHE A 146 -1.06 -9.80 5.52
CA PHE A 146 -2.01 -9.96 4.44
C PHE A 146 -2.35 -11.45 4.20
N LYS A 147 -3.62 -11.77 3.97
CA LYS A 147 -4.06 -13.16 3.72
C LYS A 147 -3.78 -13.64 2.30
N THR A 148 -3.69 -12.71 1.37
CA THR A 148 -3.20 -12.92 -0.01
C THR A 148 -1.71 -13.26 -0.05
N ALA A 149 -1.02 -13.30 1.10
CA ALA A 149 0.32 -13.86 1.28
C ALA A 149 0.30 -15.41 1.34
N LYS A 150 -0.26 -16.11 0.35
CA LYS A 150 -0.17 -17.57 0.27
C LYS A 150 -0.10 -18.06 -1.16
#